data_AF-A0A7W1RYW9-F1
#
_entry.id   AF-A0A7W1RYW9-F1
#
_cell.length_a   1.000
_cell.length_b   1.000
_cell.length_c   1.000
_cell.angle_alpha   90.00
_cell.angle_beta   90.00
_cell.angle_gamma   90.00
#
_symmetry.space_group_name_H-M   'P 1'
#
loop_
_entity.id
_entity.type
_entity.pdbx_description
1 polymer ?
#
loop_
_entity_poly.entity_id
_entity_poly.type
_entity_poly.pdbx_seq_one_letter_code
_entity_poly.pdbx_strand_id
1 'polypeptide(L)'
;MRDVIVLICLASALGGAELVWDGSAGDGAWGTAANWTPATVPVSGDTLVFPNRVAADPVLIVTNNLTLNGMTLRIGAIRYHLEGNTMGAVSVTATGPGMESPTIVSIPLVTQTTLEMRVDAAAARIGFFASIMGPGGLRKTGAGGVGLGASNGYSGATTVEAGLLFLGSSGSLGATASGTTVSAGASLLLLGNVTTAEPLTLAGSGVAAHGALAAENSEGGALLATCSGPITLQGAVRVTARIPSTGVVPGPDPGQELRLSGPIGGSGSLLVETTQPFARVELSGNADNTYTGTTEVIRGHLRLSKLAGSDAVPGNLIIGIDAPRLPENSALVDLLASDQINDAAQVTLRFAGLMLLLTSDAVASLTGTGAVILNNQQLIVGMGNASSVFTGDLANSLTPAAPPGTGSLRKVGSGNFHWVSSTPDVSEFGGGVIVDAGVMRIDAALDVDSPVFVNAGTITGTGSLGVLMLAGGTVEPGSVGGIGTLTCTGFSLGTAARLAIDFGASGADLIQVNGSVAIAGSLLTRITGGLASTRVIIANDAFDVVIGGGFSNWSPPAVTYNA
;
A
#
# COMPACT_ATOMS: atom_id res chain seq x y z
N MET A 1 -47.84 -30.73 -55.55
CA MET A 1 -47.21 -30.91 -54.23
C MET A 1 -46.22 -32.06 -54.34
N ARG A 2 -44.94 -31.73 -54.45
CA ARG A 2 -43.81 -32.65 -54.37
C ARG A 2 -42.86 -31.97 -53.40
N ASP A 3 -42.92 -32.40 -52.15
CA ASP A 3 -42.07 -31.84 -51.10
C ASP A 3 -40.66 -32.42 -51.26
N VAL A 4 -39.75 -31.55 -51.67
CA VAL A 4 -38.31 -31.78 -51.67
C VAL A 4 -37.84 -31.56 -50.24
N ILE A 5 -37.60 -32.63 -49.49
CA ILE A 5 -36.86 -32.56 -48.24
C ILE A 5 -35.39 -32.38 -48.60
N VAL A 6 -34.90 -31.14 -48.52
CA VAL A 6 -33.47 -30.83 -48.55
C VAL A 6 -32.91 -31.24 -47.20
N LEU A 7 -32.16 -32.34 -47.17
CA LEU A 7 -31.35 -32.74 -46.03
C LEU A 7 -30.15 -31.80 -45.96
N ILE A 8 -30.28 -30.68 -45.23
CA ILE A 8 -29.14 -29.84 -44.86
C ILE A 8 -28.32 -30.65 -43.84
N CYS A 9 -27.29 -31.33 -44.34
CA CYS A 9 -26.22 -31.87 -43.52
C CYS A 9 -25.48 -30.68 -42.88
N LEU A 10 -25.92 -30.28 -41.69
CA LEU A 10 -25.04 -29.54 -40.79
C LEU A 10 -23.88 -30.48 -40.48
N ALA A 11 -22.73 -30.21 -41.09
CA ALA A 11 -21.48 -30.77 -40.65
C ALA A 11 -21.27 -30.35 -39.18
N SER A 12 -21.62 -31.24 -38.25
CA SER A 12 -21.15 -31.17 -36.88
C SER A 12 -19.62 -31.12 -36.94
N ALA A 13 -19.02 -30.08 -36.36
CA ALA A 13 -17.59 -30.08 -36.10
C ALA A 13 -17.23 -31.44 -35.44
N LEU A 14 -16.27 -32.16 -36.03
CA LEU A 14 -15.80 -33.47 -35.56
C LEU A 14 -15.26 -33.34 -34.12
N GLY A 15 -16.13 -33.46 -33.12
CA GLY A 15 -15.74 -33.62 -31.73
C GLY A 15 -15.43 -35.09 -31.45
N GLY A 16 -14.34 -35.38 -30.74
CA GLY A 16 -14.05 -36.74 -30.27
C GLY A 16 -15.13 -37.27 -29.32
N ALA A 17 -15.09 -38.57 -29.04
CA ALA A 17 -16.06 -39.24 -28.19
C ALA A 17 -15.96 -38.76 -26.73
N GLU A 18 -17.07 -38.83 -25.98
CA GLU A 18 -17.04 -38.67 -24.53
C GLU A 18 -16.89 -40.05 -23.87
N LEU A 19 -15.83 -40.22 -23.08
CA LEU A 19 -15.50 -41.46 -22.38
C LEU A 19 -15.46 -41.22 -20.87
N VAL A 20 -16.28 -41.97 -20.13
CA VAL A 20 -16.38 -41.85 -18.67
C VAL A 20 -15.52 -42.91 -18.00
N TRP A 21 -14.62 -42.49 -17.11
CA TRP A 21 -13.80 -43.39 -16.30
C TRP A 21 -14.68 -44.13 -15.29
N ASP A 22 -14.74 -45.45 -15.40
CA ASP A 22 -15.37 -46.34 -14.43
C ASP A 22 -14.36 -47.23 -13.69
N GLY A 23 -13.15 -47.41 -14.23
CA GLY A 23 -12.07 -48.17 -13.61
C GLY A 23 -12.34 -49.67 -13.47
N SER A 24 -13.26 -50.24 -14.24
CA SER A 24 -13.75 -51.61 -14.05
C SER A 24 -12.68 -52.69 -14.24
N ALA A 25 -11.56 -52.40 -14.93
CA ALA A 25 -10.45 -53.35 -15.07
C ALA A 25 -9.52 -53.38 -13.85
N GLY A 26 -9.56 -52.36 -12.98
CA GLY A 26 -8.80 -52.32 -11.74
C GLY A 26 -7.28 -52.10 -11.88
N ASP A 27 -6.78 -51.84 -13.10
CA ASP A 27 -5.35 -51.63 -13.39
C ASP A 27 -4.92 -50.15 -13.40
N GLY A 28 -5.87 -49.22 -13.34
CA GLY A 28 -5.62 -47.77 -13.36
C GLY A 28 -5.14 -47.21 -14.70
N ALA A 29 -5.09 -48.00 -15.77
CA ALA A 29 -4.50 -47.60 -17.04
C ALA A 29 -5.53 -47.02 -18.03
N TRP A 30 -5.23 -45.88 -18.64
CA TRP A 30 -6.09 -45.26 -19.65
C TRP A 30 -6.20 -46.10 -20.93
N GLY A 31 -5.16 -46.85 -21.27
CA GLY A 31 -5.13 -47.73 -22.44
C GLY A 31 -5.99 -48.98 -22.35
N THR A 32 -6.55 -49.28 -21.17
CA THR A 32 -7.43 -50.44 -20.98
C THR A 32 -8.87 -50.05 -21.25
N ALA A 33 -9.44 -50.52 -22.37
CA ALA A 33 -10.80 -50.19 -22.81
C ALA A 33 -11.86 -50.44 -21.73
N ALA A 34 -11.70 -51.49 -20.92
CA ALA A 34 -12.64 -51.84 -19.84
C ALA A 34 -12.66 -50.85 -18.66
N ASN A 35 -11.79 -49.85 -18.60
CA ASN A 35 -11.86 -48.77 -17.60
C ASN A 35 -12.76 -47.60 -18.03
N TRP A 36 -13.31 -47.65 -19.24
CA TRP A 36 -14.09 -46.57 -19.83
C TRP A 36 -15.49 -47.04 -20.17
N THR A 37 -16.44 -46.11 -20.06
CA THR A 37 -17.80 -46.27 -20.56
C THR A 37 -18.04 -45.22 -21.66
N PRO A 38 -18.37 -45.63 -22.90
CA PRO A 38 -18.36 -47.01 -23.41
C PRO A 38 -16.95 -47.62 -23.45
N ALA A 39 -16.86 -48.96 -23.36
CA ALA A 39 -15.61 -49.72 -23.26
C ALA A 39 -14.70 -49.61 -24.50
N THR A 40 -14.01 -48.48 -24.60
CA THR A 40 -13.22 -48.05 -25.76
C THR A 40 -11.94 -47.40 -25.27
N VAL A 41 -10.83 -47.61 -25.97
CA VAL A 41 -9.57 -46.93 -25.66
C VAL A 41 -9.66 -45.46 -26.13
N PRO A 42 -9.35 -44.47 -25.27
CA PRO A 42 -9.25 -43.08 -25.65
C PRO A 42 -8.34 -42.82 -26.84
N VAL A 43 -8.77 -41.91 -27.73
CA VAL A 43 -7.96 -41.38 -28.83
C VAL A 43 -7.85 -39.85 -28.76
N SER A 44 -6.96 -39.28 -29.58
CA SER A 44 -6.77 -37.83 -29.64
C SER A 44 -8.05 -37.10 -30.05
N GLY A 45 -8.39 -36.02 -29.35
CA GLY A 45 -9.60 -35.23 -29.56
C GLY A 45 -10.80 -35.63 -28.70
N ASP A 46 -10.72 -36.75 -27.98
CA ASP A 46 -11.80 -37.21 -27.10
C ASP A 46 -11.96 -36.31 -25.86
N THR A 47 -13.14 -36.39 -25.25
CA THR A 47 -13.44 -35.85 -23.93
C THR A 47 -13.37 -36.96 -22.89
N LEU A 48 -12.48 -36.84 -21.92
CA LEU A 48 -12.33 -37.79 -20.83
C LEU A 48 -13.00 -37.25 -19.57
N VAL A 49 -13.96 -38.00 -19.06
CA VAL A 49 -14.75 -37.63 -17.88
C VAL A 49 -14.33 -38.51 -16.71
N PHE A 50 -13.75 -37.90 -15.69
CA PHE A 50 -13.48 -38.51 -14.40
C PHE A 50 -14.63 -38.14 -13.45
N PRO A 51 -15.58 -39.04 -13.16
CA PRO A 51 -16.78 -38.70 -12.41
C PRO A 51 -16.51 -38.34 -10.93
N ASN A 52 -17.52 -37.82 -10.24
CA ASN A 52 -17.42 -37.54 -8.80
C ASN A 52 -17.15 -38.83 -8.01
N ARG A 53 -16.21 -38.77 -7.07
CA ARG A 53 -15.96 -39.80 -6.05
C ARG A 53 -16.47 -39.34 -4.68
N VAL A 54 -16.66 -40.26 -3.74
CA VAL A 54 -17.15 -39.94 -2.38
C VAL A 54 -15.97 -39.49 -1.52
N ALA A 55 -16.18 -38.58 -0.57
CA ALA A 55 -15.12 -38.00 0.25
C ALA A 55 -14.32 -39.03 1.08
N ALA A 56 -14.93 -40.17 1.40
CA ALA A 56 -14.30 -41.27 2.12
C ALA A 56 -13.40 -42.15 1.24
N ASP A 57 -13.47 -42.01 -0.09
CA ASP A 57 -12.67 -42.82 -1.01
C ASP A 57 -11.18 -42.45 -0.90
N PRO A 58 -10.27 -43.44 -0.96
CA PRO A 58 -8.84 -43.16 -1.07
C PRO A 58 -8.53 -42.43 -2.39
N VAL A 59 -7.38 -41.74 -2.43
CA VAL A 59 -6.89 -41.12 -3.67
C VAL A 59 -6.76 -42.20 -4.75
N LEU A 60 -7.46 -42.00 -5.88
CA LEU A 60 -7.36 -42.91 -7.01
C LEU A 60 -6.26 -42.41 -7.95
N ILE A 61 -5.19 -43.19 -8.05
CA ILE A 61 -4.15 -42.99 -9.05
C ILE A 61 -4.63 -43.60 -10.37
N VAL A 62 -4.61 -42.81 -11.43
CA VAL A 62 -4.90 -43.27 -12.79
C VAL A 62 -3.80 -42.78 -13.73
N THR A 63 -3.31 -43.69 -14.56
CA THR A 63 -2.11 -43.49 -15.36
C THR A 63 -2.47 -43.40 -16.84
N ASN A 64 -2.19 -42.25 -17.43
CA ASN A 64 -2.14 -42.08 -18.88
C ASN A 64 -0.92 -42.84 -19.43
N ASN A 65 -1.14 -44.04 -19.94
CA ASN A 65 -0.15 -44.83 -20.68
C ASN A 65 -0.28 -44.70 -22.21
N LEU A 66 -1.00 -43.68 -22.68
CA LEU A 66 -1.25 -43.39 -24.10
C LEU A 66 -0.50 -42.14 -24.56
N THR A 67 -0.40 -41.95 -25.88
CA THR A 67 0.04 -40.69 -26.49
C THR A 67 -1.18 -40.00 -27.08
N LEU A 68 -1.62 -38.91 -26.45
CA LEU A 68 -2.89 -38.24 -26.74
C LEU A 68 -2.67 -36.75 -27.01
N ASN A 69 -3.42 -36.20 -27.96
CA ASN A 69 -3.39 -34.78 -28.31
C ASN A 69 -4.80 -34.21 -28.43
N GLY A 70 -4.97 -32.91 -28.21
CA GLY A 70 -6.25 -32.24 -28.40
C GLY A 70 -7.33 -32.62 -27.37
N MET A 71 -6.95 -33.09 -26.18
CA MET A 71 -7.90 -33.69 -25.23
C MET A 71 -8.69 -32.63 -24.44
N THR A 72 -9.92 -32.98 -24.09
CA THR A 72 -10.73 -32.27 -23.08
C THR A 72 -10.87 -33.13 -21.83
N LEU A 73 -10.53 -32.59 -20.66
CA LEU A 73 -10.68 -33.27 -19.38
C LEU A 73 -11.84 -32.67 -18.58
N ARG A 74 -12.76 -33.51 -18.12
CA ARG A 74 -13.82 -33.14 -17.17
C ARG A 74 -13.63 -33.92 -15.90
N ILE A 75 -13.39 -33.23 -14.80
CA ILE A 75 -12.96 -33.82 -13.53
C ILE A 75 -14.00 -33.51 -12.45
N GLY A 76 -14.52 -34.57 -11.86
CA GLY A 76 -15.44 -34.53 -10.75
C GLY A 76 -14.76 -34.20 -9.42
N ALA A 77 -15.57 -34.26 -8.37
CA ALA A 77 -15.38 -33.54 -7.12
C ALA A 77 -14.20 -33.93 -6.25
N ILE A 78 -13.57 -35.10 -6.39
CA ILE A 78 -12.71 -35.61 -5.30
C ILE A 78 -11.59 -36.54 -5.81
N ARG A 79 -10.34 -36.22 -5.41
CA ARG A 79 -9.15 -37.11 -5.23
C ARG A 79 -8.73 -38.02 -6.38
N TYR A 80 -8.69 -37.51 -7.60
CA TYR A 80 -7.86 -38.14 -8.64
C TYR A 80 -6.40 -37.71 -8.50
N HIS A 81 -5.48 -38.65 -8.73
CA HIS A 81 -4.11 -38.36 -9.10
C HIS A 81 -3.91 -38.84 -10.54
N LEU A 82 -3.95 -37.91 -11.48
CA LEU A 82 -3.73 -38.20 -12.90
C LEU A 82 -2.22 -38.13 -13.17
N GLU A 83 -1.61 -39.20 -13.64
CA GLU A 83 -0.17 -39.28 -13.91
C GLU A 83 0.14 -39.95 -15.26
N GLY A 84 1.40 -39.96 -15.68
CA GLY A 84 1.85 -40.70 -16.86
C GLY A 84 2.34 -39.83 -18.02
N ASN A 85 2.16 -40.33 -19.23
CA ASN A 85 2.70 -39.78 -20.48
C ASN A 85 2.18 -38.37 -20.79
N THR A 86 3.02 -37.58 -21.45
CA THR A 86 2.68 -36.23 -21.94
C THR A 86 1.44 -36.23 -22.85
N MET A 87 0.64 -35.18 -22.74
CA MET A 87 -0.59 -35.03 -23.50
C MET A 87 -0.76 -33.62 -24.06
N GLY A 88 -1.25 -33.51 -25.29
CA GLY A 88 -1.78 -32.25 -25.80
C GLY A 88 -3.17 -31.98 -25.20
N ALA A 89 -3.32 -30.90 -24.43
CA ALA A 89 -4.59 -30.54 -23.76
C ALA A 89 -5.19 -29.25 -24.31
N VAL A 90 -6.51 -29.26 -24.45
CA VAL A 90 -7.31 -28.11 -24.94
C VAL A 90 -8.09 -27.47 -23.81
N SER A 91 -8.73 -28.27 -22.95
CA SER A 91 -9.45 -27.76 -21.79
C SER A 91 -9.45 -28.73 -20.62
N VAL A 92 -9.47 -28.18 -19.40
CA VAL A 92 -9.67 -28.91 -18.15
C VAL A 92 -10.77 -28.21 -17.36
N THR A 93 -11.88 -28.91 -17.12
CA THR A 93 -13.01 -28.42 -16.33
C THR A 93 -13.18 -29.26 -15.07
N ALA A 94 -13.27 -28.61 -13.91
CA ALA A 94 -13.60 -29.24 -12.63
C ALA A 94 -14.96 -28.75 -12.11
N THR A 95 -15.92 -29.66 -11.91
CA THR A 95 -17.34 -29.31 -11.67
C THR A 95 -17.88 -29.68 -10.29
N GLY A 96 -17.09 -30.35 -9.45
CA GLY A 96 -17.59 -30.91 -8.20
C GLY A 96 -17.61 -29.96 -6.99
N PRO A 97 -18.42 -30.27 -5.94
CA PRO A 97 -18.40 -29.54 -4.67
C PRO A 97 -17.00 -29.55 -4.03
N GLY A 98 -16.74 -28.55 -3.18
CA GLY A 98 -15.42 -28.20 -2.63
C GLY A 98 -14.48 -29.38 -2.36
N MET A 99 -13.27 -29.29 -2.91
CA MET A 99 -12.22 -30.30 -2.78
C MET A 99 -11.47 -30.09 -1.45
N GLU A 100 -11.84 -30.85 -0.41
CA GLU A 100 -11.07 -30.92 0.86
C GLU A 100 -9.63 -31.42 0.64
N SER A 101 -9.37 -32.09 -0.48
CA SER A 101 -8.02 -32.41 -0.98
C SER A 101 -8.00 -32.18 -2.49
N PRO A 102 -7.06 -31.39 -3.03
CA PRO A 102 -7.08 -31.03 -4.44
C PRO A 102 -6.87 -32.28 -5.31
N THR A 103 -7.60 -32.36 -6.42
CA THR A 103 -7.22 -33.27 -7.51
C THR A 103 -5.86 -32.86 -8.04
N ILE A 104 -4.96 -33.84 -8.20
CA ILE A 104 -3.59 -33.64 -8.65
C ILE A 104 -3.49 -34.11 -10.10
N VAL A 105 -2.98 -33.23 -10.96
CA VAL A 105 -2.61 -33.54 -12.35
C VAL A 105 -1.09 -33.48 -12.45
N SER A 106 -0.47 -34.64 -12.51
CA SER A 106 0.97 -34.88 -12.69
C SER A 106 1.30 -35.33 -14.12
N ILE A 107 0.37 -35.16 -15.06
CA ILE A 107 0.61 -35.41 -16.49
C ILE A 107 1.23 -34.15 -17.11
N PRO A 108 2.40 -34.22 -17.77
CA PRO A 108 2.94 -33.10 -18.53
C PRO A 108 1.99 -32.71 -19.67
N LEU A 109 1.71 -31.41 -19.83
CA LEU A 109 0.79 -30.92 -20.85
C LEU A 109 1.52 -30.14 -21.94
N VAL A 110 1.03 -30.26 -23.17
CA VAL A 110 1.44 -29.41 -24.30
C VAL A 110 0.23 -28.61 -24.79
N THR A 111 0.32 -27.29 -24.74
CA THR A 111 -0.71 -26.35 -25.19
C THR A 111 -0.33 -25.74 -26.53
N GLN A 112 -1.10 -26.04 -27.59
CA GLN A 112 -0.93 -25.43 -28.92
C GLN A 112 -1.75 -24.13 -29.07
N THR A 113 -2.85 -24.04 -28.33
CA THR A 113 -3.74 -22.88 -28.22
C THR A 113 -4.07 -22.69 -26.75
N THR A 114 -4.58 -21.52 -26.36
CA THR A 114 -4.92 -21.23 -24.97
C THR A 114 -5.66 -22.38 -24.28
N LEU A 115 -5.04 -22.94 -23.25
CA LEU A 115 -5.62 -24.01 -22.43
C LEU A 115 -6.63 -23.40 -21.47
N GLU A 116 -7.90 -23.76 -21.63
CA GLU A 116 -8.95 -23.33 -20.70
C GLU A 116 -8.91 -24.19 -19.44
N MET A 117 -8.82 -23.53 -18.29
CA MET A 117 -8.88 -24.16 -16.97
C MET A 117 -10.06 -23.58 -16.20
N ARG A 118 -11.14 -24.36 -16.09
CA ARG A 118 -12.37 -23.93 -15.45
C ARG A 118 -12.61 -24.70 -14.16
N VAL A 119 -12.84 -24.01 -13.05
CA VAL A 119 -13.21 -24.64 -11.77
C VAL A 119 -14.46 -23.97 -11.23
N ASP A 120 -15.60 -24.66 -11.27
CA ASP A 120 -16.90 -24.03 -11.06
C ASP A 120 -17.17 -23.64 -9.61
N ALA A 121 -16.93 -24.57 -8.67
CA ALA A 121 -17.24 -24.35 -7.26
C ALA A 121 -16.15 -23.52 -6.57
N ALA A 122 -16.54 -22.48 -5.84
CA ALA A 122 -15.62 -21.56 -5.15
C ALA A 122 -14.66 -22.26 -4.16
N ALA A 123 -15.12 -23.33 -3.52
CA ALA A 123 -14.31 -24.12 -2.59
C ALA A 123 -13.46 -25.22 -3.28
N ALA A 124 -13.65 -25.46 -4.58
CA ALA A 124 -12.92 -26.47 -5.32
C ALA A 124 -11.55 -25.95 -5.75
N ARG A 125 -10.53 -26.82 -5.70
CA ARG A 125 -9.16 -26.54 -6.14
C ARG A 125 -8.58 -27.72 -6.91
N ILE A 126 -7.97 -27.46 -8.07
CA ILE A 126 -7.19 -28.45 -8.82
C ILE A 126 -5.73 -28.00 -8.89
N GLY A 127 -4.78 -28.93 -8.73
CA GLY A 127 -3.35 -28.64 -8.81
C GLY A 127 -2.67 -29.35 -9.97
N PHE A 128 -1.87 -28.59 -10.73
CA PHE A 128 -1.02 -29.09 -11.80
C PHE A 128 0.43 -29.09 -11.32
N PHE A 129 1.05 -30.27 -11.26
CA PHE A 129 2.39 -30.47 -10.68
C PHE A 129 3.42 -31.01 -11.70
N ALA A 130 3.01 -31.22 -12.94
CA ALA A 130 3.90 -31.42 -14.07
C ALA A 130 3.91 -30.19 -14.99
N SER A 131 4.95 -30.07 -15.82
CA SER A 131 5.13 -28.90 -16.68
C SER A 131 4.06 -28.79 -17.76
N ILE A 132 3.68 -27.55 -18.04
CA ILE A 132 2.85 -27.14 -19.16
C ILE A 132 3.75 -26.41 -20.16
N MET A 133 3.81 -26.90 -21.40
CA MET A 133 4.73 -26.43 -22.44
C MET A 133 3.97 -26.03 -23.71
N GLY A 134 4.59 -25.26 -24.61
CA GLY A 134 4.08 -25.04 -25.97
C GLY A 134 3.68 -23.58 -26.27
N PRO A 135 3.25 -23.28 -27.50
CA PRO A 135 3.02 -21.89 -27.92
C PRO A 135 1.76 -21.24 -27.32
N GLY A 136 0.81 -22.03 -26.81
CA GLY A 136 -0.45 -21.54 -26.26
C GLY A 136 -0.31 -20.79 -24.93
N GLY A 137 -1.39 -20.15 -24.50
CA GLY A 137 -1.49 -19.48 -23.19
C GLY A 137 -2.36 -20.25 -22.20
N LEU A 138 -2.69 -19.63 -21.07
CA LEU A 138 -3.63 -20.16 -20.08
C LEU A 138 -4.83 -19.23 -19.88
N ARG A 139 -6.02 -19.79 -19.70
CA ARG A 139 -7.23 -19.04 -19.36
C ARG A 139 -7.92 -19.67 -18.16
N LYS A 140 -7.88 -19.00 -17.01
CA LYS A 140 -8.51 -19.44 -15.76
C LYS A 140 -9.90 -18.83 -15.63
N THR A 141 -10.93 -19.68 -15.60
CA THR A 141 -12.34 -19.31 -15.42
C THR A 141 -12.99 -20.08 -14.25
N GLY A 142 -14.23 -19.73 -13.91
CA GLY A 142 -14.95 -20.32 -12.77
C GLY A 142 -14.47 -19.82 -11.40
N ALA A 143 -15.31 -19.97 -10.37
CA ALA A 143 -15.07 -19.36 -9.06
C ALA A 143 -13.99 -20.05 -8.21
N GLY A 144 -13.65 -21.30 -8.52
CA GLY A 144 -12.67 -22.09 -7.76
C GLY A 144 -11.21 -21.78 -8.08
N GLY A 145 -10.32 -22.60 -7.53
CA GLY A 145 -8.88 -22.43 -7.58
C GLY A 145 -8.16 -23.35 -8.57
N VAL A 146 -7.13 -22.83 -9.24
CA VAL A 146 -6.13 -23.63 -9.97
C VAL A 146 -4.75 -23.36 -9.38
N GLY A 147 -4.02 -24.41 -9.01
CA GLY A 147 -2.63 -24.31 -8.59
C GLY A 147 -1.67 -24.78 -9.68
N LEU A 148 -0.62 -24.00 -9.93
CA LEU A 148 0.49 -24.33 -10.82
C LEU A 148 1.75 -24.55 -9.98
N GLY A 149 2.07 -25.80 -9.66
CA GLY A 149 3.19 -26.18 -8.80
C GLY A 149 4.51 -26.43 -9.55
N ALA A 150 4.47 -26.58 -10.88
CA ALA A 150 5.64 -26.82 -11.70
C ALA A 150 6.22 -25.54 -12.32
N SER A 151 7.48 -25.63 -12.76
CA SER A 151 8.02 -24.68 -13.73
C SER A 151 7.45 -24.99 -15.11
N ASN A 152 6.78 -24.02 -15.71
CA ASN A 152 6.11 -24.13 -16.99
C ASN A 152 6.92 -23.43 -18.08
N GLY A 153 6.69 -23.81 -19.34
CA GLY A 153 7.37 -23.27 -20.52
C GLY A 153 6.42 -23.03 -21.68
N TYR A 154 5.16 -22.69 -21.39
CA TYR A 154 4.25 -22.15 -22.40
C TYR A 154 4.59 -20.69 -22.68
N SER A 155 4.34 -20.22 -23.91
CA SER A 155 4.74 -18.85 -24.33
C SER A 155 3.58 -17.88 -24.54
N GLY A 156 2.35 -18.35 -24.60
CA GLY A 156 1.17 -17.48 -24.69
C GLY A 156 0.82 -16.82 -23.35
N ALA A 157 -0.01 -15.78 -23.41
CA ALA A 157 -0.42 -15.02 -22.23
C ALA A 157 -1.26 -15.85 -21.25
N THR A 158 -1.20 -15.49 -19.96
CA THR A 158 -2.10 -16.01 -18.93
C THR A 158 -3.20 -15.00 -18.63
N THR A 159 -4.45 -15.43 -18.67
CA THR A 159 -5.61 -14.60 -18.28
C THR A 159 -6.37 -15.27 -17.14
N VAL A 160 -6.49 -14.57 -16.01
CA VAL A 160 -7.32 -14.97 -14.86
C VAL A 160 -8.60 -14.13 -14.88
N GLU A 161 -9.70 -14.75 -15.29
CA GLU A 161 -10.99 -14.08 -15.42
C GLU A 161 -11.86 -14.20 -14.17
N ALA A 162 -11.72 -15.31 -13.45
CA ALA A 162 -12.47 -15.57 -12.23
C ALA A 162 -11.74 -16.54 -11.30
N GLY A 163 -12.07 -16.45 -10.01
CA GLY A 163 -11.53 -17.33 -8.98
C GLY A 163 -10.06 -17.06 -8.69
N LEU A 164 -9.34 -18.11 -8.30
CA LEU A 164 -7.99 -18.04 -7.76
C LEU A 164 -7.01 -18.77 -8.68
N LEU A 165 -5.88 -18.13 -9.03
CA LEU A 165 -4.71 -18.79 -9.62
C LEU A 165 -3.57 -18.77 -8.60
N PHE A 166 -3.11 -19.95 -8.18
CA PHE A 166 -2.01 -20.11 -7.22
C PHE A 166 -0.72 -20.46 -7.95
N LEU A 167 0.36 -19.76 -7.64
CA LEU A 167 1.70 -20.02 -8.14
C LEU A 167 2.50 -20.71 -7.03
N GLY A 168 2.88 -21.97 -7.25
CA GLY A 168 3.74 -22.74 -6.35
C GLY A 168 5.22 -22.75 -6.76
N SER A 169 5.58 -22.10 -7.88
CA SER A 169 6.93 -22.03 -8.41
C SER A 169 7.21 -20.68 -9.08
N SER A 170 8.46 -20.22 -9.07
CA SER A 170 8.89 -19.02 -9.80
C SER A 170 8.71 -19.16 -11.33
N GLY A 171 8.60 -20.39 -11.84
CA GLY A 171 8.32 -20.66 -13.26
C GLY A 171 6.85 -20.95 -13.56
N SER A 172 5.92 -20.75 -12.62
CA SER A 172 4.51 -21.16 -12.79
C SER A 172 3.81 -20.49 -13.98
N LEU A 173 4.21 -19.27 -14.36
CA LEU A 173 3.54 -18.50 -15.41
C LEU A 173 4.14 -18.68 -16.82
N GLY A 174 5.08 -19.61 -17.01
CA GLY A 174 5.67 -19.84 -18.32
C GLY A 174 6.67 -18.76 -18.73
N ALA A 175 6.77 -18.50 -20.03
CA ALA A 175 7.62 -17.45 -20.56
C ALA A 175 7.06 -16.06 -20.25
N THR A 176 7.91 -15.16 -19.80
CA THR A 176 7.52 -13.84 -19.25
C THR A 176 7.09 -12.80 -20.30
N ALA A 177 7.23 -13.09 -21.61
CA ALA A 177 7.08 -12.08 -22.65
C ALA A 177 5.63 -11.64 -22.89
N SER A 178 4.65 -12.56 -22.70
CA SER A 178 3.25 -12.32 -23.07
C SER A 178 2.41 -11.69 -21.95
N GLY A 179 2.87 -11.80 -20.70
CA GLY A 179 2.22 -11.16 -19.56
C GLY A 179 1.06 -11.96 -18.97
N THR A 180 0.72 -11.61 -17.73
CA THR A 180 -0.45 -12.12 -17.03
C THR A 180 -1.47 -11.02 -16.78
N THR A 181 -2.73 -11.24 -17.15
CA THR A 181 -3.86 -10.34 -16.85
C THR A 181 -4.77 -10.94 -15.80
N VAL A 182 -5.03 -10.21 -14.72
CA VAL A 182 -5.98 -10.55 -13.66
C VAL A 182 -7.18 -9.60 -13.76
N SER A 183 -8.33 -10.15 -14.14
CA SER A 183 -9.56 -9.40 -14.31
C SER A 183 -10.19 -9.01 -12.97
N ALA A 184 -11.06 -8.01 -12.98
CA ALA A 184 -11.78 -7.59 -11.79
C ALA A 184 -12.58 -8.75 -11.18
N GLY A 185 -12.32 -9.04 -9.90
CA GLY A 185 -12.95 -10.15 -9.18
C GLY A 185 -12.18 -11.48 -9.23
N ALA A 186 -11.01 -11.52 -9.88
CA ALA A 186 -10.08 -12.66 -9.84
C ALA A 186 -8.83 -12.33 -9.00
N SER A 187 -8.07 -13.35 -8.60
CA SER A 187 -6.82 -13.17 -7.85
C SER A 187 -5.68 -14.04 -8.34
N LEU A 188 -4.49 -13.47 -8.33
CA LEU A 188 -3.20 -14.16 -8.48
C LEU A 188 -2.51 -14.27 -7.11
N LEU A 189 -2.17 -15.48 -6.69
CA LEU A 189 -1.62 -15.76 -5.36
C LEU A 189 -0.25 -16.42 -5.50
N LEU A 190 0.78 -15.78 -4.94
CA LEU A 190 2.11 -16.34 -4.83
C LEU A 190 2.20 -17.14 -3.54
N LEU A 191 2.46 -18.45 -3.65
CA LEU A 191 2.60 -19.36 -2.51
C LEU A 191 4.08 -19.61 -2.21
N GLY A 192 4.51 -19.33 -0.99
CA GLY A 192 5.92 -19.55 -0.65
C GLY A 192 6.85 -18.51 -1.32
N ASN A 193 8.14 -18.84 -1.40
CA ASN A 193 9.19 -17.96 -1.92
C ASN A 193 9.19 -17.91 -3.45
N VAL A 194 8.08 -17.45 -4.04
CA VAL A 194 7.89 -17.34 -5.48
C VAL A 194 8.34 -15.96 -5.96
N THR A 195 9.16 -15.95 -7.01
CA THR A 195 9.53 -14.73 -7.74
C THR A 195 9.02 -14.81 -9.16
N THR A 196 8.24 -13.82 -9.59
CA THR A 196 7.84 -13.67 -11.00
C THR A 196 8.38 -12.37 -11.58
N ALA A 197 9.02 -12.48 -12.74
CA ALA A 197 9.48 -11.33 -13.53
C ALA A 197 8.50 -10.95 -14.65
N GLU A 198 7.35 -11.62 -14.73
CA GLU A 198 6.37 -11.39 -15.78
C GLU A 198 5.62 -10.05 -15.58
N PRO A 199 5.36 -9.29 -16.67
CA PRO A 199 4.45 -8.16 -16.63
C PRO A 199 3.06 -8.56 -16.13
N LEU A 200 2.55 -7.86 -15.12
CA LEU A 200 1.22 -8.09 -14.56
C LEU A 200 0.29 -6.94 -14.90
N THR A 201 -0.93 -7.26 -15.36
CA THR A 201 -2.03 -6.29 -15.48
C THR A 201 -3.11 -6.69 -14.49
N LEU A 202 -3.41 -5.83 -13.52
CA LEU A 202 -4.28 -6.14 -12.38
C LEU A 202 -5.50 -5.24 -12.37
N ALA A 203 -6.67 -5.79 -12.05
CA ALA A 203 -7.91 -5.04 -11.88
C ALA A 203 -8.70 -5.50 -10.65
N GLY A 204 -9.30 -4.54 -9.95
CA GLY A 204 -10.29 -4.78 -8.91
C GLY A 204 -9.74 -5.26 -7.55
N SER A 205 -10.67 -5.63 -6.67
CA SER A 205 -10.37 -6.07 -5.30
C SER A 205 -10.04 -7.56 -5.17
N GLY A 206 -10.09 -8.30 -6.29
CA GLY A 206 -10.00 -9.75 -6.34
C GLY A 206 -11.01 -10.52 -5.47
N VAL A 207 -10.69 -11.76 -5.13
CA VAL A 207 -11.55 -12.71 -4.43
C VAL A 207 -11.34 -12.64 -2.92
N ALA A 208 -12.41 -12.32 -2.19
CA ALA A 208 -12.43 -12.27 -0.72
C ALA A 208 -11.27 -11.40 -0.18
N ALA A 209 -10.53 -11.90 0.82
CA ALA A 209 -9.43 -11.16 1.45
C ALA A 209 -8.11 -11.17 0.64
N HIS A 210 -8.06 -11.81 -0.52
CA HIS A 210 -6.80 -12.00 -1.28
C HIS A 210 -6.38 -10.77 -2.08
N GLY A 211 -7.24 -9.79 -2.35
CA GLY A 211 -6.90 -8.77 -3.35
C GLY A 211 -6.79 -9.35 -4.76
N ALA A 212 -6.49 -8.53 -5.76
CA ALA A 212 -6.15 -9.00 -7.10
C ALA A 212 -4.76 -9.68 -7.13
N LEU A 213 -3.86 -9.29 -6.22
CA LEU A 213 -2.54 -9.89 -6.03
C LEU A 213 -2.29 -10.15 -4.53
N ALA A 214 -1.86 -11.38 -4.21
CA ALA A 214 -1.53 -11.77 -2.85
C ALA A 214 -0.20 -12.53 -2.75
N ALA A 215 0.48 -12.38 -1.62
CA ALA A 215 1.42 -13.37 -1.12
C ALA A 215 0.78 -14.18 0.02
N GLU A 216 0.92 -15.51 0.00
CA GLU A 216 0.43 -16.41 1.04
C GLU A 216 1.50 -17.44 1.43
N ASN A 217 1.68 -17.67 2.74
CA ASN A 217 2.50 -18.77 3.25
C ASN A 217 1.66 -19.83 3.96
N SER A 218 1.53 -21.02 3.39
CA SER A 218 0.83 -22.15 4.04
C SER A 218 1.66 -22.90 5.09
N GLU A 219 2.98 -22.69 5.16
CA GLU A 219 3.91 -23.56 5.91
C GLU A 219 4.50 -22.93 7.18
N GLY A 220 4.20 -21.65 7.46
CA GLY A 220 4.83 -20.90 8.56
C GLY A 220 6.28 -20.49 8.25
N GLY A 221 6.83 -19.52 8.99
CA GLY A 221 8.19 -19.00 8.77
C GLY A 221 8.28 -17.78 7.83
N ALA A 222 9.50 -17.28 7.59
CA ALA A 222 9.76 -16.10 6.74
C ALA A 222 9.51 -16.37 5.26
N LEU A 223 8.84 -15.41 4.60
CA LEU A 223 8.39 -15.50 3.22
C LEU A 223 8.74 -14.22 2.47
N LEU A 224 9.38 -14.39 1.32
CA LEU A 224 9.53 -13.32 0.35
C LEU A 224 8.96 -13.75 -1.01
N ALA A 225 7.73 -13.31 -1.29
CA ALA A 225 7.17 -13.36 -2.63
C ALA A 225 7.55 -12.08 -3.37
N THR A 226 8.08 -12.18 -4.59
CA THR A 226 8.55 -11.02 -5.36
C THR A 226 7.90 -10.94 -6.74
N CYS A 227 7.38 -9.76 -7.08
CA CYS A 227 7.02 -9.40 -8.44
C CYS A 227 8.05 -8.37 -8.94
N SER A 228 8.95 -8.79 -9.83
CA SER A 228 10.01 -7.96 -10.39
C SER A 228 9.71 -7.44 -11.80
N GLY A 229 8.69 -7.97 -12.45
CA GLY A 229 8.15 -7.43 -13.71
C GLY A 229 7.33 -6.16 -13.50
N PRO A 230 7.08 -5.37 -14.55
CA PRO A 230 6.23 -4.18 -14.46
C PRO A 230 4.79 -4.56 -14.11
N ILE A 231 4.14 -3.73 -13.30
CA ILE A 231 2.73 -3.93 -12.89
C ILE A 231 1.90 -2.77 -13.43
N THR A 232 0.77 -3.07 -14.06
CA THR A 232 -0.20 -2.09 -14.55
C THR A 232 -1.51 -2.19 -13.74
N LEU A 233 -1.91 -1.09 -13.11
CA LEU A 233 -3.16 -0.98 -12.36
C LEU A 233 -4.29 -0.50 -13.27
N GLN A 234 -5.32 -1.33 -13.45
CA GLN A 234 -6.55 -0.99 -14.16
C GLN A 234 -7.69 -0.74 -13.16
N GLY A 235 -7.91 0.54 -12.84
CA GLY A 235 -8.85 0.94 -11.78
C GLY A 235 -8.28 0.67 -10.38
N ALA A 236 -9.14 0.63 -9.37
CA ALA A 236 -8.69 0.34 -8.00
C ALA A 236 -8.22 -1.12 -7.87
N VAL A 237 -6.98 -1.33 -7.47
CA VAL A 237 -6.35 -2.65 -7.29
C VAL A 237 -6.02 -2.86 -5.83
N ARG A 238 -6.55 -3.93 -5.24
CA ARG A 238 -6.17 -4.37 -3.90
C ARG A 238 -4.99 -5.34 -3.96
N VAL A 239 -3.94 -5.08 -3.18
CA VAL A 239 -2.83 -5.99 -2.93
C VAL A 239 -2.76 -6.38 -1.45
N THR A 240 -2.29 -7.59 -1.17
CA THR A 240 -2.20 -8.09 0.21
C THR A 240 -1.02 -9.03 0.42
N ALA A 241 -0.59 -9.12 1.67
CA ALA A 241 0.23 -10.22 2.17
C ALA A 241 -0.55 -10.88 3.32
N ARG A 242 -0.58 -12.21 3.37
CA ARG A 242 -1.40 -12.95 4.33
C ARG A 242 -0.74 -14.20 4.88
N ILE A 243 -1.08 -14.51 6.13
CA ILE A 243 -0.86 -15.83 6.76
C ILE A 243 -2.24 -16.52 6.80
N PRO A 244 -2.41 -17.75 6.30
CA PRO A 244 -3.59 -18.54 6.57
C PRO A 244 -3.83 -18.68 8.06
N SER A 245 -5.09 -18.68 8.46
CA SER A 245 -5.54 -18.71 9.85
C SER A 245 -5.28 -20.06 10.53
N THR A 246 -4.03 -20.52 10.58
CA THR A 246 -3.63 -21.76 11.26
C THR A 246 -3.41 -21.57 12.75
N GLY A 247 -3.74 -20.39 13.31
CA GLY A 247 -3.65 -20.12 14.75
C GLY A 247 -2.23 -20.00 15.29
N VAL A 248 -1.22 -20.28 14.47
CA VAL A 248 0.19 -20.04 14.80
C VAL A 248 0.50 -18.61 14.39
N VAL A 249 0.47 -17.68 15.36
CA VAL A 249 1.12 -16.38 15.21
C VAL A 249 2.61 -16.67 15.34
N PRO A 250 3.42 -16.61 14.26
CA PRO A 250 4.86 -16.68 14.42
C PRO A 250 5.29 -15.41 15.19
N GLY A 251 6.41 -15.45 15.90
CA GLY A 251 6.88 -14.37 16.77
C GLY A 251 7.01 -12.99 16.10
N PRO A 252 7.60 -11.97 16.78
CA PRO A 252 7.39 -10.54 16.49
C PRO A 252 7.74 -10.02 15.08
N ASP A 253 8.27 -10.83 14.17
CA ASP A 253 8.27 -10.53 12.75
C ASP A 253 8.33 -11.85 11.95
N PRO A 254 7.21 -12.39 11.45
CA PRO A 254 7.26 -13.59 10.63
C PRO A 254 7.89 -13.30 9.27
N GLY A 255 8.32 -12.07 8.94
CA GLY A 255 9.00 -11.76 7.68
C GLY A 255 8.15 -12.09 6.46
N GLN A 256 6.84 -11.86 6.52
CA GLN A 256 5.90 -12.13 5.43
C GLN A 256 5.78 -10.91 4.53
N GLU A 257 6.33 -11.03 3.32
CA GLU A 257 6.49 -9.89 2.43
C GLU A 257 6.05 -10.20 1.01
N LEU A 258 5.15 -9.36 0.50
CA LEU A 258 4.96 -9.19 -0.94
C LEU A 258 5.82 -8.01 -1.41
N ARG A 259 6.92 -8.30 -2.09
CA ARG A 259 7.81 -7.30 -2.66
C ARG A 259 7.44 -7.02 -4.11
N LEU A 260 7.14 -5.76 -4.41
CA LEU A 260 6.91 -5.25 -5.75
C LEU A 260 8.14 -4.43 -6.13
N SER A 261 9.07 -5.04 -6.87
CA SER A 261 10.36 -4.44 -7.25
C SER A 261 10.42 -3.92 -8.68
N GLY A 262 9.43 -4.28 -9.51
CA GLY A 262 9.21 -3.66 -10.82
C GLY A 262 8.43 -2.33 -10.71
N PRO A 263 8.50 -1.48 -11.74
CA PRO A 263 7.72 -0.24 -11.76
C PRO A 263 6.22 -0.54 -11.82
N ILE A 264 5.43 0.24 -11.08
CA ILE A 264 3.97 0.16 -11.07
C ILE A 264 3.42 1.37 -11.83
N GLY A 265 2.61 1.15 -12.86
CA GLY A 265 1.97 2.21 -13.66
C GLY A 265 0.47 1.99 -13.85
N GLY A 266 -0.15 2.81 -14.69
CA GLY A 266 -1.58 2.70 -15.05
C GLY A 266 -2.46 3.78 -14.40
N SER A 267 -3.73 3.85 -14.82
CA SER A 267 -4.64 4.89 -14.32
C SER A 267 -5.26 4.57 -12.95
N GLY A 268 -4.96 3.39 -12.42
CA GLY A 268 -5.56 2.83 -11.22
C GLY A 268 -4.99 3.33 -9.90
N SER A 269 -5.73 3.06 -8.82
CA SER A 269 -5.31 3.29 -7.43
C SER A 269 -4.69 2.03 -6.85
N LEU A 270 -3.71 2.19 -5.96
CA LEU A 270 -3.11 1.09 -5.21
C LEU A 270 -3.71 1.04 -3.81
N LEU A 271 -4.45 -0.03 -3.50
CA LEU A 271 -4.99 -0.29 -2.17
C LEU A 271 -4.19 -1.41 -1.48
N VAL A 272 -3.55 -1.09 -0.37
CA VAL A 272 -2.87 -2.05 0.51
C VAL A 272 -3.80 -2.38 1.68
N GLU A 273 -4.20 -3.65 1.78
CA GLU A 273 -5.01 -4.15 2.89
C GLU A 273 -4.54 -5.54 3.30
N THR A 274 -3.64 -5.60 4.27
CA THR A 274 -3.14 -6.86 4.83
C THR A 274 -4.05 -7.35 5.97
N THR A 275 -4.15 -8.68 6.11
CA THR A 275 -5.08 -9.29 7.06
C THR A 275 -4.58 -9.24 8.51
N GLN A 276 -3.30 -8.90 8.73
CA GLN A 276 -2.62 -8.94 10.02
C GLN A 276 -1.56 -7.84 10.11
N PRO A 277 -1.32 -7.25 11.30
CA PRO A 277 -0.42 -6.10 11.47
C PRO A 277 1.04 -6.37 11.07
N PHE A 278 1.48 -7.63 11.01
CA PHE A 278 2.86 -8.01 10.66
C PHE A 278 3.07 -8.37 9.18
N ALA A 279 2.00 -8.48 8.39
CA ALA A 279 2.13 -8.77 6.98
C ALA A 279 2.43 -7.46 6.22
N ARG A 280 3.45 -7.51 5.35
CA ARG A 280 4.02 -6.34 4.70
C ARG A 280 3.91 -6.42 3.18
N VAL A 281 3.60 -5.28 2.57
CA VAL A 281 3.82 -5.04 1.14
C VAL A 281 5.00 -4.08 1.03
N GLU A 282 6.01 -4.41 0.24
CA GLU A 282 7.16 -3.55 0.00
C GLU A 282 7.17 -3.06 -1.45
N LEU A 283 7.28 -1.74 -1.63
CA LEU A 283 7.55 -1.11 -2.91
C LEU A 283 9.07 -0.82 -2.99
N SER A 284 9.78 -1.59 -3.80
CA SER A 284 11.23 -1.49 -3.98
C SER A 284 11.60 -1.29 -5.44
N GLY A 285 12.90 -1.37 -5.75
CA GLY A 285 13.43 -1.18 -7.10
C GLY A 285 13.94 0.24 -7.35
N ASN A 286 14.39 0.51 -8.58
CA ASN A 286 15.12 1.75 -8.91
C ASN A 286 14.36 2.68 -9.85
N ALA A 287 13.15 2.31 -10.26
CA ALA A 287 12.34 3.08 -11.20
C ALA A 287 11.14 3.64 -10.47
N ASP A 288 10.73 4.86 -10.83
CA ASP A 288 9.52 5.47 -10.30
C ASP A 288 8.29 4.61 -10.57
N ASN A 289 7.39 4.59 -9.61
CA ASN A 289 6.02 4.27 -9.91
C ASN A 289 5.37 5.44 -10.67
N THR A 290 4.39 5.16 -11.51
CA THR A 290 3.74 6.14 -12.41
C THR A 290 2.23 6.00 -12.45
N TYR A 291 1.64 5.25 -11.51
CA TYR A 291 0.19 5.12 -11.43
C TYR A 291 -0.43 6.45 -10.96
N THR A 292 -1.58 6.82 -11.52
CA THR A 292 -2.18 8.14 -11.27
C THR A 292 -3.22 8.14 -10.15
N GLY A 293 -3.69 6.96 -9.73
CA GLY A 293 -4.63 6.85 -8.62
C GLY A 293 -3.95 6.97 -7.27
N THR A 294 -4.75 7.25 -6.24
CA THR A 294 -4.29 7.36 -4.85
C THR A 294 -3.72 6.04 -4.34
N THR A 295 -2.65 6.12 -3.54
CA THR A 295 -2.19 5.03 -2.69
C THR A 295 -2.96 5.07 -1.38
N GLU A 296 -3.67 3.99 -1.05
CA GLU A 296 -4.42 3.87 0.20
C GLU A 296 -3.94 2.66 0.99
N VAL A 297 -3.58 2.87 2.26
CA VAL A 297 -3.20 1.81 3.20
C VAL A 297 -4.27 1.74 4.27
N ILE A 298 -5.21 0.79 4.14
CA ILE A 298 -6.36 0.66 5.06
C ILE A 298 -5.96 -0.10 6.33
N ARG A 299 -5.16 -1.16 6.18
CA ARG A 299 -4.64 -2.00 7.26
C ARG A 299 -3.34 -2.66 6.80
N GLY A 300 -2.42 -2.84 7.75
CA GLY A 300 -1.16 -3.53 7.51
C GLY A 300 0.02 -2.59 7.40
N HIS A 301 1.12 -3.13 6.88
CA HIS A 301 2.37 -2.43 6.74
C HIS A 301 2.73 -2.26 5.26
N LEU A 302 2.83 -1.01 4.79
CA LEU A 302 3.42 -0.66 3.51
C LEU A 302 4.84 -0.13 3.72
N ARG A 303 5.81 -0.72 3.04
CA ARG A 303 7.21 -0.30 3.08
C ARG A 303 7.62 0.35 1.78
N LEU A 304 8.20 1.55 1.88
CA LEU A 304 8.75 2.30 0.74
C LEU A 304 10.28 2.20 0.78
N SER A 305 10.86 1.47 -0.17
CA SER A 305 12.29 1.16 -0.22
C SER A 305 12.83 1.15 -1.65
N LYS A 306 12.27 1.99 -2.52
CA LYS A 306 12.90 2.29 -3.80
C LYS A 306 14.26 2.95 -3.58
N LEU A 307 15.06 3.02 -4.64
CA LEU A 307 16.26 3.85 -4.65
C LEU A 307 15.90 5.28 -4.22
N ALA A 308 16.76 5.90 -3.43
CA ALA A 308 16.55 7.27 -2.96
C ALA A 308 16.36 8.23 -4.15
N GLY A 309 15.34 9.10 -4.07
CA GLY A 309 14.95 9.98 -5.17
C GLY A 309 14.05 9.34 -6.22
N SER A 310 13.53 8.14 -5.97
CA SER A 310 12.53 7.51 -6.82
C SER A 310 11.18 7.41 -6.13
N ASP A 311 10.12 7.81 -6.84
CA ASP A 311 8.76 7.86 -6.33
C ASP A 311 8.22 6.44 -6.11
N ALA A 312 8.19 5.98 -4.85
CA ALA A 312 7.44 4.79 -4.47
C ALA A 312 5.94 5.09 -4.41
N VAL A 313 5.57 6.30 -4.02
CA VAL A 313 4.20 6.80 -4.06
C VAL A 313 4.15 8.03 -4.98
N PRO A 314 3.69 7.88 -6.23
CA PRO A 314 3.76 8.92 -7.26
C PRO A 314 2.66 10.00 -7.17
N GLY A 315 1.75 9.88 -6.20
CA GLY A 315 0.62 10.77 -6.04
C GLY A 315 0.09 10.74 -4.61
N ASN A 316 -1.18 11.06 -4.40
CA ASN A 316 -1.74 11.18 -3.06
C ASN A 316 -1.61 9.88 -2.24
N LEU A 317 -1.35 10.03 -0.95
CA LEU A 317 -1.24 8.94 0.03
C LEU A 317 -2.30 9.10 1.12
N ILE A 318 -3.04 8.03 1.38
CA ILE A 318 -3.97 7.93 2.50
C ILE A 318 -3.57 6.77 3.38
N ILE A 319 -3.41 7.02 4.68
CA ILE A 319 -3.01 6.02 5.67
C ILE A 319 -4.09 5.90 6.73
N GLY A 320 -4.55 4.67 6.97
CA GLY A 320 -5.55 4.33 7.97
C GLY A 320 -6.99 4.56 7.52
N ILE A 321 -7.90 4.41 8.48
CA ILE A 321 -9.34 4.62 8.34
C ILE A 321 -9.91 5.35 9.56
N ASP A 322 -11.05 5.99 9.37
CA ASP A 322 -11.82 6.64 10.44
C ASP A 322 -12.79 5.63 11.07
N ALA A 323 -12.26 4.55 11.66
CA ALA A 323 -13.07 3.51 12.27
C ALA A 323 -12.66 3.24 13.73
N PRO A 324 -13.59 3.29 14.70
CA PRO A 324 -13.29 3.07 16.11
C PRO A 324 -13.03 1.59 16.46
N ARG A 325 -13.12 0.69 15.47
CA ARG A 325 -13.07 -0.77 15.67
C ARG A 325 -11.71 -1.40 15.36
N LEU A 326 -10.78 -0.65 14.77
CA LEU A 326 -9.41 -1.14 14.60
C LEU A 326 -8.55 -0.62 15.74
N PRO A 327 -7.52 -1.38 16.15
CA PRO A 327 -6.48 -0.83 17.02
C PRO A 327 -5.91 0.45 16.40
N GLU A 328 -5.50 1.38 17.24
CA GLU A 328 -4.72 2.54 16.82
C GLU A 328 -3.52 2.08 15.97
N ASN A 329 -3.17 2.87 14.95
CA ASN A 329 -2.03 2.60 14.06
C ASN A 329 -2.07 1.23 13.35
N SER A 330 -3.27 0.71 13.08
CA SER A 330 -3.45 -0.54 12.32
C SER A 330 -2.96 -0.47 10.86
N ALA A 331 -2.71 0.74 10.34
CA ALA A 331 -2.06 0.99 9.06
C ALA A 331 -0.75 1.77 9.27
N LEU A 332 0.36 1.20 8.80
CA LEU A 332 1.70 1.76 8.91
C LEU A 332 2.30 1.94 7.51
N VAL A 333 2.91 3.10 7.28
CA VAL A 333 3.84 3.34 6.16
C VAL A 333 5.22 3.67 6.72
N ASP A 334 6.26 2.89 6.38
CA ASP A 334 7.66 3.22 6.69
C ASP A 334 8.46 3.61 5.43
N LEU A 335 9.27 4.67 5.56
CA LEU A 335 10.10 5.23 4.50
C LEU A 335 11.57 4.88 4.75
N LEU A 336 12.13 3.94 3.98
CA LEU A 336 13.49 3.42 4.18
C LEU A 336 14.56 4.13 3.32
N ALA A 337 14.13 4.91 2.33
CA ALA A 337 14.98 5.74 1.49
C ALA A 337 14.37 7.14 1.41
N SER A 338 15.20 8.15 1.13
CA SER A 338 14.73 9.54 1.03
C SER A 338 13.96 9.75 -0.26
N ASP A 339 13.03 10.71 -0.26
CA ASP A 339 12.31 11.15 -1.46
C ASP A 339 11.58 9.96 -2.12
N GLN A 340 10.67 9.35 -1.35
CA GLN A 340 9.87 8.18 -1.72
C GLN A 340 8.41 8.54 -2.01
N ILE A 341 7.94 9.64 -1.45
CA ILE A 341 6.62 10.19 -1.69
C ILE A 341 6.80 11.41 -2.59
N ASN A 342 6.11 11.45 -3.72
CA ASN A 342 6.22 12.56 -4.65
C ASN A 342 5.93 13.90 -3.95
N ASP A 343 6.75 14.92 -4.22
CA ASP A 343 6.61 16.26 -3.64
C ASP A 343 5.24 16.92 -3.88
N ALA A 344 4.51 16.53 -4.94
CA ALA A 344 3.16 17.00 -5.23
C ALA A 344 2.06 16.21 -4.51
N ALA A 345 2.40 15.16 -3.76
CA ALA A 345 1.45 14.30 -3.06
C ALA A 345 0.86 14.98 -1.83
N GLN A 346 -0.47 14.94 -1.74
CA GLN A 346 -1.16 15.15 -0.47
C GLN A 346 -1.07 13.87 0.37
N VAL A 347 -0.59 14.00 1.60
CA VAL A 347 -0.60 12.91 2.59
C VAL A 347 -1.70 13.15 3.62
N THR A 348 -2.61 12.18 3.73
CA THR A 348 -3.70 12.18 4.71
C THR A 348 -3.56 11.01 5.67
N LEU A 349 -3.34 11.30 6.95
CA LEU A 349 -3.34 10.29 8.01
C LEU A 349 -4.69 10.31 8.71
N ARG A 350 -5.48 9.26 8.53
CA ARG A 350 -6.72 9.04 9.28
C ARG A 350 -6.40 8.48 10.67
N PHE A 351 -7.39 8.44 11.56
CA PHE A 351 -7.21 8.10 12.98
C PHE A 351 -6.36 6.83 13.23
N ALA A 352 -6.57 5.75 12.46
CA ALA A 352 -5.81 4.51 12.62
C ALA A 352 -4.53 4.42 11.76
N GLY A 353 -4.02 5.56 11.27
CA GLY A 353 -2.89 5.65 10.34
C GLY A 353 -1.62 6.21 10.98
N LEU A 354 -0.49 5.57 10.67
CA LEU A 354 0.84 5.90 11.16
C LEU A 354 1.82 6.03 9.99
N MET A 355 2.58 7.12 9.95
CA MET A 355 3.71 7.29 9.05
C MET A 355 5.01 7.31 9.86
N LEU A 356 5.99 6.49 9.49
CA LEU A 356 7.30 6.40 10.14
C LEU A 356 8.41 6.76 9.15
N LEU A 357 9.16 7.81 9.45
CA LEU A 357 10.32 8.22 8.67
C LEU A 357 11.56 7.48 9.16
N LEU A 358 12.20 6.66 8.33
CA LEU A 358 13.58 6.22 8.57
C LEU A 358 14.59 7.06 7.79
N THR A 359 14.09 7.89 6.86
CA THR A 359 14.83 8.94 6.17
C THR A 359 13.94 10.18 6.01
N SER A 360 14.52 11.30 5.56
CA SER A 360 13.78 12.55 5.35
C SER A 360 13.00 12.53 4.04
N ASP A 361 11.83 13.15 4.03
CA ASP A 361 10.96 13.23 2.85
C ASP A 361 10.21 14.57 2.80
N ALA A 362 9.66 14.91 1.63
CA ALA A 362 8.95 16.14 1.35
C ALA A 362 7.58 15.84 0.72
N VAL A 363 6.57 16.63 1.11
CA VAL A 363 5.18 16.40 0.68
C VAL A 363 4.48 17.71 0.36
N ALA A 364 3.46 17.65 -0.52
CA ALA A 364 2.70 18.83 -0.89
C ALA A 364 1.95 19.41 0.30
N SER A 365 1.31 18.54 1.07
CA SER A 365 0.56 18.89 2.26
C SER A 365 0.37 17.68 3.17
N LEU A 366 0.24 17.94 4.47
CA LEU A 366 -0.07 16.95 5.50
C LEU A 366 -1.41 17.31 6.14
N THR A 367 -2.31 16.32 6.26
CA THR A 367 -3.64 16.49 6.87
C THR A 367 -4.09 15.27 7.66
N GLY A 368 -5.08 15.46 8.54
CA GLY A 368 -5.77 14.39 9.25
C GLY A 368 -5.41 14.30 10.74
N THR A 369 -5.78 13.16 11.35
CA THR A 369 -5.77 12.91 12.81
C THR A 369 -4.87 11.74 13.23
N GLY A 370 -4.26 11.02 12.28
CA GLY A 370 -3.30 9.95 12.60
C GLY A 370 -1.94 10.50 13.09
N ALA A 371 -0.92 9.65 13.16
CA ALA A 371 0.36 10.00 13.76
C ALA A 371 1.53 9.95 12.77
N VAL A 372 2.50 10.86 12.93
CA VAL A 372 3.79 10.81 12.24
C VAL A 372 4.92 10.67 13.25
N ILE A 373 5.80 9.71 12.99
CA ILE A 373 7.03 9.48 13.75
C ILE A 373 8.22 9.90 12.91
N LEU A 374 8.91 10.95 13.34
CA LEU A 374 10.03 11.54 12.63
C LEU A 374 11.31 10.71 12.77
N ASN A 375 11.51 10.01 13.91
CA ASN A 375 12.67 9.13 14.15
C ASN A 375 14.02 9.75 13.69
N ASN A 376 14.29 10.95 14.21
CA ASN A 376 15.48 11.75 13.95
C ASN A 376 15.61 12.29 12.51
N GLN A 377 14.56 12.21 11.70
CA GLN A 377 14.51 12.69 10.32
C GLN A 377 13.78 14.02 10.19
N GLN A 378 13.92 14.66 9.03
CA GLN A 378 13.16 15.84 8.66
C GLN A 378 11.94 15.48 7.81
N LEU A 379 10.77 16.01 8.18
CA LEU A 379 9.62 16.07 7.28
C LEU A 379 9.49 17.49 6.72
N ILE A 380 9.42 17.63 5.40
CA ILE A 380 9.18 18.90 4.71
C ILE A 380 7.72 18.95 4.23
N VAL A 381 6.99 20.02 4.59
CA VAL A 381 5.60 20.22 4.19
C VAL A 381 5.42 21.53 3.43
N GLY A 382 4.45 21.54 2.51
CA GLY A 382 4.02 22.74 1.79
C GLY A 382 4.58 22.88 0.38
N MET A 383 5.18 21.81 -0.18
CA MET A 383 5.67 21.79 -1.56
C MET A 383 4.58 22.13 -2.59
N GLY A 384 3.31 21.83 -2.28
CA GLY A 384 2.16 22.09 -3.15
C GLY A 384 1.55 23.49 -3.03
N ASN A 385 2.09 24.35 -2.15
CA ASN A 385 1.62 25.72 -1.90
C ASN A 385 0.19 25.88 -1.36
N ALA A 386 -0.59 24.80 -1.25
CA ALA A 386 -1.91 24.80 -0.64
C ALA A 386 -1.81 24.88 0.89
N SER A 387 -2.83 25.43 1.53
CA SER A 387 -2.94 25.41 2.99
C SER A 387 -3.45 24.05 3.46
N SER A 388 -2.96 23.57 4.60
CA SER A 388 -3.40 22.31 5.19
C SER A 388 -3.46 22.37 6.71
N VAL A 389 -4.31 21.53 7.29
CA VAL A 389 -4.49 21.40 8.74
C VAL A 389 -4.18 19.97 9.14
N PHE A 390 -3.22 19.80 10.03
CA PHE A 390 -2.91 18.52 10.66
C PHE A 390 -3.34 18.61 12.12
N THR A 391 -4.25 17.73 12.53
CA THR A 391 -4.75 17.66 13.91
C THR A 391 -4.25 16.42 14.64
N GLY A 392 -3.32 15.69 14.03
CA GLY A 392 -2.74 14.47 14.56
C GLY A 392 -1.46 14.70 15.34
N ASP A 393 -0.88 13.61 15.81
CA ASP A 393 0.31 13.64 16.66
C ASP A 393 1.58 13.64 15.79
N LEU A 394 2.55 14.49 16.14
CA LEU A 394 3.90 14.49 15.57
C LEU A 394 4.88 14.18 16.72
N ALA A 395 5.60 13.07 16.63
CA ALA A 395 6.53 12.62 17.66
C ALA A 395 7.84 12.12 17.06
N ASN A 396 8.88 11.95 17.88
CA ASN A 396 10.13 11.34 17.42
C ASN A 396 10.18 9.82 17.62
N SER A 397 9.43 9.30 18.60
CA SER A 397 9.43 7.88 18.94
C SER A 397 8.00 7.35 19.06
N LEU A 398 7.84 6.04 18.86
CA LEU A 398 6.60 5.33 19.18
C LEU A 398 6.39 5.14 20.69
N THR A 399 7.41 5.46 21.51
CA THR A 399 7.37 5.32 22.96
C THR A 399 7.26 6.70 23.63
N PRO A 400 6.13 7.01 24.30
CA PRO A 400 5.88 8.35 24.87
C PRO A 400 6.87 8.86 25.92
N ALA A 401 7.70 7.98 26.47
CA ALA A 401 8.70 8.31 27.50
C ALA A 401 10.13 8.36 26.96
N ALA A 402 10.33 8.30 25.64
CA ALA A 402 11.66 8.47 25.07
C ALA A 402 12.14 9.92 25.22
N PRO A 403 13.45 10.15 25.45
CA PRO A 403 14.00 11.50 25.37
C PRO A 403 13.65 12.15 24.03
N PRO A 404 13.47 13.48 23.98
CA PRO A 404 13.26 14.20 22.72
C PRO A 404 14.40 13.87 21.76
N GLY A 405 14.09 13.37 20.57
CA GLY A 405 15.10 13.10 19.54
C GLY A 405 15.30 14.28 18.59
N THR A 406 16.08 14.09 17.54
CA THR A 406 16.50 15.18 16.64
C THR A 406 15.58 15.37 15.42
N GLY A 407 14.40 14.74 15.42
CA GLY A 407 13.45 14.85 14.32
C GLY A 407 12.98 16.28 14.13
N SER A 408 12.86 16.75 12.88
CA SER A 408 12.53 18.15 12.58
C SER A 408 11.37 18.29 11.60
N LEU A 409 10.69 19.43 11.67
CA LEU A 409 9.61 19.79 10.75
C LEU A 409 10.00 21.05 10.00
N ARG A 410 9.92 21.03 8.67
CA ARG A 410 10.25 22.19 7.82
C ARG A 410 9.05 22.59 6.98
N LYS A 411 8.67 23.86 7.05
CA LYS A 411 7.59 24.47 6.28
C LYS A 411 8.15 25.30 5.13
N VAL A 412 7.74 24.95 3.92
CA VAL A 412 8.05 25.64 2.66
C VAL A 412 6.77 26.00 1.90
N GLY A 413 6.90 26.67 0.76
CA GLY A 413 5.78 27.08 -0.08
C GLY A 413 4.87 28.15 0.54
N SER A 414 3.97 28.72 -0.26
CA SER A 414 3.18 29.90 0.13
C SER A 414 1.98 29.62 1.04
N GLY A 415 1.55 28.36 1.16
CA GLY A 415 0.37 27.97 1.93
C GLY A 415 0.52 28.11 3.45
N ASN A 416 -0.59 27.98 4.17
CA ASN A 416 -0.59 27.87 5.62
C ASN A 416 -0.55 26.41 6.07
N PHE A 417 0.41 26.02 6.90
CA PHE A 417 0.37 24.77 7.63
C PHE A 417 -0.06 25.04 9.06
N HIS A 418 -1.28 24.61 9.40
CA HIS A 418 -1.82 24.72 10.75
C HIS A 418 -1.71 23.37 11.45
N TRP A 419 -0.92 23.33 12.50
CA TRP A 419 -0.81 22.14 13.34
C TRP A 419 -1.50 22.36 14.69
N VAL A 420 -2.44 21.45 14.95
CA VAL A 420 -3.18 21.34 16.20
C VAL A 420 -2.82 19.98 16.79
N SER A 421 -2.19 19.92 17.96
CA SER A 421 -1.99 18.62 18.61
C SER A 421 -3.32 18.15 19.21
N SER A 422 -3.65 16.87 19.06
CA SER A 422 -4.82 16.26 19.70
C SER A 422 -4.59 15.95 21.17
N THR A 423 -3.33 15.81 21.57
CA THR A 423 -2.87 15.58 22.93
C THR A 423 -2.16 16.85 23.45
N PRO A 424 -2.55 17.38 24.62
CA PRO A 424 -1.95 18.59 25.19
C PRO A 424 -0.53 18.35 25.74
N ASP A 425 -0.08 17.10 25.76
CA ASP A 425 1.26 16.73 26.15
C ASP A 425 2.23 17.03 24.99
N VAL A 426 3.35 17.63 25.37
CA VAL A 426 4.43 18.17 24.56
C VAL A 426 4.72 17.35 23.28
N SER A 427 4.86 18.04 22.15
CA SER A 427 5.34 17.42 20.91
C SER A 427 6.69 16.73 21.13
N GLU A 428 6.75 15.39 21.10
CA GLU A 428 7.92 14.62 21.56
C GLU A 428 9.12 14.59 20.58
N PHE A 429 9.21 15.52 19.64
CA PHE A 429 10.41 15.69 18.82
C PHE A 429 11.17 16.92 19.29
N GLY A 430 12.45 16.77 19.62
CA GLY A 430 13.35 17.82 20.12
C GLY A 430 14.15 18.53 19.01
N GLY A 431 13.98 18.13 17.75
CA GLY A 431 14.60 18.82 16.62
C GLY A 431 13.80 20.06 16.20
N GLY A 432 14.43 20.89 15.38
CA GLY A 432 13.89 22.22 15.10
C GLY A 432 12.62 22.25 14.24
N VAL A 433 11.77 23.26 14.46
CA VAL A 433 10.74 23.68 13.50
C VAL A 433 11.32 24.79 12.63
N ILE A 434 11.37 24.59 11.32
CA ILE A 434 11.99 25.51 10.36
C ILE A 434 10.91 26.12 9.46
N VAL A 435 10.84 27.45 9.39
CA VAL A 435 9.85 28.18 8.59
C VAL A 435 10.54 28.99 7.50
N ASP A 436 10.60 28.44 6.30
CA ASP A 436 11.23 29.08 5.14
C ASP A 436 10.26 29.93 4.33
N ALA A 437 8.99 29.54 4.26
CA ALA A 437 7.98 30.27 3.49
C ALA A 437 6.54 30.01 3.97
N GLY A 438 5.63 30.90 3.55
CA GLY A 438 4.21 30.81 3.88
C GLY A 438 3.97 31.03 5.37
N VAL A 439 2.93 30.40 5.89
CA VAL A 439 2.54 30.50 7.31
C VAL A 439 2.68 29.14 7.98
N MET A 440 3.30 29.12 9.15
CA MET A 440 3.30 28.02 10.11
C MET A 440 2.46 28.48 11.30
N ARG A 441 1.29 27.87 11.52
CA ARG A 441 0.48 28.12 12.71
C ARG A 441 0.62 26.97 13.70
N ILE A 442 1.06 27.29 14.91
CA ILE A 442 1.22 26.33 16.01
C ILE A 442 0.34 26.80 17.17
N ASP A 443 -0.75 26.07 17.39
CA ASP A 443 -1.62 26.28 18.55
C ASP A 443 -1.36 25.26 19.68
N ALA A 444 -0.41 24.34 19.46
CA ALA A 444 0.02 23.29 20.40
C ALA A 444 1.25 23.69 21.24
N ALA A 445 1.61 22.84 22.21
CA ALA A 445 2.89 22.94 22.92
C ALA A 445 3.97 22.09 22.23
N LEU A 446 5.08 22.74 21.86
CA LEU A 446 6.31 22.06 21.47
C LEU A 446 7.14 21.70 22.70
N ASP A 447 8.07 20.77 22.50
CA ASP A 447 9.12 20.54 23.50
C ASP A 447 9.94 21.81 23.72
N VAL A 448 10.23 22.10 24.98
CA VAL A 448 10.99 23.28 25.40
C VAL A 448 12.40 23.31 24.80
N ASP A 449 12.94 22.13 24.48
CA ASP A 449 14.23 21.96 23.84
C ASP A 449 14.14 22.04 22.30
N SER A 450 12.94 22.15 21.72
CA SER A 450 12.75 22.28 20.27
C SER A 450 12.87 23.73 19.80
N PRO A 451 13.98 24.12 19.14
CA PRO A 451 14.10 25.47 18.61
C PRO A 451 13.16 25.70 17.43
N VAL A 452 12.67 26.93 17.29
CA VAL A 452 11.91 27.38 16.13
C VAL A 452 12.75 28.39 15.36
N PHE A 453 13.07 28.08 14.10
CA PHE A 453 13.83 28.93 13.19
C PHE A 453 12.93 29.51 12.11
N VAL A 454 12.86 30.83 12.00
CA VAL A 454 12.11 31.53 10.95
C VAL A 454 13.09 32.24 10.02
N ASN A 455 13.15 31.76 8.77
CA ASN A 455 14.09 32.28 7.77
C ASN A 455 13.44 33.36 6.89
N ALA A 456 12.23 33.14 6.38
CA ALA A 456 11.52 34.13 5.56
C ALA A 456 9.97 34.07 5.61
N GLY A 457 9.37 33.03 6.20
CA GLY A 457 7.92 32.89 6.37
C GLY A 457 7.35 33.58 7.61
N THR A 458 6.14 33.19 8.00
CA THR A 458 5.44 33.67 9.20
C THR A 458 5.19 32.53 10.18
N ILE A 459 5.57 32.71 11.45
CA ILE A 459 5.13 31.86 12.56
C ILE A 459 3.98 32.56 13.30
N THR A 460 2.90 31.83 13.59
CA THR A 460 1.69 32.36 14.24
C THR A 460 1.04 31.31 15.15
N GLY A 461 -0.03 31.68 15.83
CA GLY A 461 -0.75 30.82 16.77
C GLY A 461 -0.56 31.21 18.24
N THR A 462 -1.12 30.40 19.12
CA THR A 462 -1.10 30.63 20.58
C THR A 462 -0.32 29.56 21.35
N GLY A 463 0.50 28.77 20.66
CA GLY A 463 1.26 27.67 21.24
C GLY A 463 2.38 28.09 22.21
N SER A 464 2.95 27.09 22.88
CA SER A 464 4.21 27.22 23.63
C SER A 464 5.33 26.62 22.81
N LEU A 465 6.41 27.36 22.61
CA LEU A 465 7.55 27.01 21.76
C LEU A 465 8.81 26.86 22.62
N GLY A 466 9.83 26.17 22.09
CA GLY A 466 11.19 26.32 22.58
C GLY A 466 11.78 27.68 22.20
N VAL A 467 13.09 27.75 21.99
CA VAL A 467 13.75 29.01 21.63
C VAL A 467 13.30 29.46 20.23
N LEU A 468 12.67 30.63 20.15
CA LEU A 468 12.18 31.23 18.91
C LEU A 468 13.24 32.18 18.33
N MET A 469 13.79 31.81 17.18
CA MET A 469 14.82 32.56 16.46
C MET A 469 14.34 32.96 15.08
N LEU A 470 14.27 34.27 14.83
CA LEU A 470 13.94 34.81 13.52
C LEU A 470 15.19 35.41 12.88
N ALA A 471 15.79 34.69 11.93
CA ALA A 471 16.84 35.24 11.06
C ALA A 471 16.24 36.24 10.05
N GLY A 472 15.02 35.95 9.60
CA GLY A 472 14.15 36.80 8.80
C GLY A 472 12.68 36.47 9.04
N GLY A 473 11.79 36.87 8.13
CA GLY A 473 10.37 36.54 8.22
C GLY A 473 9.61 37.33 9.30
N THR A 474 8.52 36.76 9.81
CA THR A 474 7.60 37.44 10.73
C THR A 474 7.11 36.50 11.83
N VAL A 475 6.97 36.99 13.06
CA VAL A 475 6.17 36.36 14.12
C VAL A 475 4.91 37.17 14.33
N GLU A 476 3.75 36.51 14.39
CA GLU A 476 2.42 37.11 14.58
C GLU A 476 1.65 36.28 15.62
N PRO A 477 1.68 36.61 16.93
CA PRO A 477 0.96 35.85 17.93
C PRO A 477 -0.55 35.81 17.66
N GLY A 478 -1.19 34.70 18.00
CA GLY A 478 -2.63 34.54 17.80
C GLY A 478 -3.01 34.26 16.35
N SER A 479 -4.04 34.96 15.87
CA SER A 479 -4.54 34.85 14.50
C SER A 479 -4.77 36.24 13.95
N VAL A 480 -4.56 36.46 12.66
CA VAL A 480 -4.76 37.76 12.00
C VAL A 480 -6.06 38.46 12.46
N GLY A 481 -5.92 39.55 13.22
CA GLY A 481 -7.00 40.38 13.75
C GLY A 481 -7.56 39.96 15.12
N GLY A 482 -7.00 38.93 15.76
CA GLY A 482 -7.41 38.40 17.06
C GLY A 482 -6.24 38.39 18.03
N ILE A 483 -6.47 38.94 19.23
CA ILE A 483 -5.45 39.06 20.27
C ILE A 483 -5.00 37.67 20.75
N GLY A 484 -3.70 37.38 20.67
CA GLY A 484 -3.13 36.12 21.14
C GLY A 484 -1.79 36.26 21.87
N THR A 485 -1.46 35.23 22.64
CA THR A 485 -0.17 35.10 23.33
C THR A 485 0.58 33.91 22.77
N LEU A 486 1.83 34.11 22.36
CA LEU A 486 2.77 33.06 22.02
C LEU A 486 3.83 32.97 23.11
N THR A 487 4.08 31.78 23.64
CA THR A 487 5.07 31.57 24.71
C THR A 487 6.33 30.92 24.13
N CYS A 488 7.52 31.34 24.56
CA CYS A 488 8.78 30.73 24.15
C CYS A 488 9.82 30.72 25.28
N THR A 489 10.77 29.78 25.22
CA THR A 489 11.89 29.68 26.20
C THR A 489 13.09 30.58 25.88
N GLY A 490 12.97 31.36 24.81
CA GLY A 490 13.93 32.39 24.42
C GLY A 490 13.45 33.04 23.13
N PHE A 491 13.79 34.31 22.92
CA PHE A 491 13.30 35.08 21.77
C PHE A 491 14.42 35.88 21.13
N SER A 492 14.69 35.64 19.85
CA SER A 492 15.69 36.39 19.08
C SER A 492 15.10 36.90 17.77
N LEU A 493 15.06 38.22 17.62
CA LEU A 493 14.56 38.92 16.43
C LEU A 493 15.72 39.55 15.66
N GLY A 494 16.15 38.91 14.56
CA GLY A 494 17.22 39.40 13.69
C GLY A 494 16.86 40.67 12.92
N THR A 495 17.86 41.33 12.32
CA THR A 495 17.71 42.63 11.64
C THR A 495 16.75 42.62 10.45
N ALA A 496 16.60 41.47 9.78
CA ALA A 496 15.67 41.29 8.66
C ALA A 496 14.27 40.80 9.10
N ALA A 497 14.07 40.49 10.40
CA ALA A 497 12.84 39.93 10.91
C ALA A 497 11.85 41.00 11.40
N ARG A 498 10.58 40.59 11.51
CA ARG A 498 9.47 41.43 11.95
C ARG A 498 8.69 40.79 13.09
N LEU A 499 8.30 41.60 14.07
CA LEU A 499 7.25 41.25 15.02
C LEU A 499 5.95 41.94 14.57
N ALA A 500 4.89 41.17 14.29
CA ALA A 500 3.57 41.67 13.97
C ALA A 500 2.67 41.60 15.22
N ILE A 501 2.02 42.72 15.57
CA ILE A 501 1.15 42.84 16.75
C ILE A 501 -0.20 43.45 16.34
N ASP A 502 -1.27 42.74 16.67
CA ASP A 502 -2.64 43.22 16.69
C ASP A 502 -2.95 43.98 17.99
N PHE A 503 -3.58 45.15 17.87
CA PHE A 503 -4.04 45.98 18.99
C PHE A 503 -5.57 46.13 18.97
N GLY A 504 -6.22 45.63 20.02
CA GLY A 504 -7.63 45.78 20.28
C GLY A 504 -7.92 46.73 21.45
N ALA A 505 -9.19 47.03 21.68
CA ALA A 505 -9.62 47.96 22.73
C ALA A 505 -9.18 47.53 24.15
N SER A 506 -9.12 46.21 24.40
CA SER A 506 -8.82 45.62 25.71
C SER A 506 -7.47 44.89 25.80
N GLY A 507 -6.69 44.82 24.73
CA GLY A 507 -5.47 44.00 24.71
C GLY A 507 -4.62 44.19 23.45
N ALA A 508 -3.44 43.59 23.48
CA ALA A 508 -2.52 43.51 22.34
C ALA A 508 -1.98 42.09 22.27
N ASP A 509 -1.51 41.68 21.09
CA ASP A 509 -0.71 40.45 21.00
C ASP A 509 0.49 40.50 21.93
N LEU A 510 0.90 39.32 22.40
CA LEU A 510 1.98 39.17 23.36
C LEU A 510 2.93 38.04 22.98
N ILE A 511 4.23 38.33 23.03
CA ILE A 511 5.29 37.32 23.15
C ILE A 511 5.64 37.18 24.62
N GLN A 512 5.36 36.03 25.21
CA GLN A 512 5.78 35.69 26.57
C GLN A 512 7.10 34.91 26.49
N VAL A 513 8.15 35.39 27.16
CA VAL A 513 9.49 34.79 27.12
C VAL A 513 9.91 34.35 28.52
N ASN A 514 10.23 33.06 28.66
CA ASN A 514 10.78 32.47 29.88
C ASN A 514 12.27 32.15 29.63
N GLY A 515 13.04 33.18 29.30
CA GLY A 515 14.44 33.06 28.90
C GLY A 515 14.98 34.32 28.22
N SER A 516 16.17 34.22 27.64
CA SER A 516 16.86 35.39 27.06
C SER A 516 16.11 36.02 25.88
N VAL A 517 16.17 37.35 25.79
CA VAL A 517 15.55 38.15 24.72
C VAL A 517 16.63 38.91 23.94
N ALA A 518 16.60 38.83 22.61
CA ALA A 518 17.44 39.62 21.72
C ALA A 518 16.61 40.33 20.63
N ILE A 519 16.76 41.65 20.47
CA ILE A 519 15.94 42.45 19.54
C ILE A 519 16.83 43.33 18.64
N ALA A 520 16.84 43.02 17.33
CA ALA A 520 17.52 43.78 16.29
C ALA A 520 16.63 44.11 15.06
N GLY A 521 15.42 43.55 14.99
CA GLY A 521 14.50 43.67 13.86
C GLY A 521 13.57 44.90 13.86
N SER A 522 12.41 44.76 13.23
CA SER A 522 11.39 45.81 13.08
C SER A 522 10.03 45.39 13.65
N LEU A 523 9.20 46.38 13.99
CA LEU A 523 7.82 46.18 14.46
C LEU A 523 6.82 46.49 13.33
N LEU A 524 5.88 45.59 13.11
CA LEU A 524 4.70 45.77 12.25
C LEU A 524 3.47 45.83 13.16
N THR A 525 2.66 46.88 13.06
CA THR A 525 1.48 47.03 13.90
C THR A 525 0.20 46.99 13.07
N ARG A 526 -0.82 46.32 13.60
CA ARG A 526 -2.19 46.35 13.08
C ARG A 526 -3.11 46.83 14.19
N ILE A 527 -3.69 48.02 14.02
CA ILE A 527 -4.55 48.65 15.05
C ILE A 527 -5.99 48.50 14.60
N THR A 528 -6.75 47.63 15.27
CA THR A 528 -8.17 47.39 14.98
C THR A 528 -9.10 48.10 15.97
N GLY A 529 -8.60 48.55 17.14
CA GLY A 529 -9.42 49.16 18.21
C GLY A 529 -8.91 50.47 18.83
N GLY A 530 -7.87 51.11 18.27
CA GLY A 530 -7.23 52.30 18.86
C GLY A 530 -6.29 51.98 20.05
N LEU A 531 -5.31 52.85 20.29
CA LEU A 531 -4.31 52.72 21.37
C LEU A 531 -4.64 53.68 22.52
N ALA A 532 -5.43 53.24 23.50
CA ALA A 532 -5.82 54.10 24.62
C ALA A 532 -4.73 54.27 25.70
N SER A 533 -3.72 53.39 25.74
CA SER A 533 -2.59 53.46 26.68
C SER A 533 -1.42 52.57 26.21
N THR A 534 -0.24 52.73 26.83
CA THR A 534 0.94 51.89 26.59
C THR A 534 0.61 50.40 26.78
N ARG A 535 1.22 49.53 25.96
CA ARG A 535 1.01 48.08 26.00
C ARG A 535 2.34 47.35 26.07
N VAL A 536 2.35 46.25 26.83
CA VAL A 536 3.44 45.26 26.82
C VAL A 536 3.19 44.29 25.68
N ILE A 537 4.16 44.17 24.77
CA ILE A 537 4.07 43.25 23.61
C ILE A 537 5.14 42.14 23.66
N ILE A 538 6.15 42.32 24.51
CA ILE A 538 7.12 41.29 24.88
C ILE A 538 7.25 41.34 26.41
N ALA A 539 6.94 40.23 27.06
CA ALA A 539 7.07 40.06 28.50
C ALA A 539 8.19 39.05 28.78
N ASN A 540 9.29 39.51 29.36
CA ASN A 540 10.37 38.67 29.88
C ASN A 540 10.05 38.23 31.32
N ASP A 541 10.73 37.18 31.79
CA ASP A 541 10.57 36.63 33.15
C ASP A 541 11.26 37.44 34.26
N ALA A 542 11.94 38.54 33.90
CA ALA A 542 12.71 39.43 34.78
C ALA A 542 13.97 38.80 35.41
N PHE A 543 14.35 37.59 35.01
CA PHE A 543 15.57 36.92 35.47
C PHE A 543 16.65 36.88 34.38
N ASP A 544 16.24 36.70 33.12
CA ASP A 544 17.14 36.54 32.00
C ASP A 544 17.49 37.84 31.26
N VAL A 545 18.59 37.81 30.50
CA VAL A 545 19.15 38.99 29.83
C VAL A 545 18.29 39.46 28.65
N VAL A 546 18.11 40.77 28.53
CA VAL A 546 17.53 41.44 27.36
C VAL A 546 18.61 42.22 26.61
N ILE A 547 18.88 41.84 25.36
CA ILE A 547 19.94 42.39 24.50
C ILE A 547 19.31 43.11 23.29
N GLY A 548 19.44 44.43 23.21
CA GLY A 548 18.92 45.23 22.08
C GLY A 548 18.11 46.46 22.53
N GLY A 549 18.28 47.58 21.83
CA GLY A 549 17.81 48.92 22.23
C GLY A 549 16.43 49.34 21.70
N GLY A 550 15.59 48.39 21.29
CA GLY A 550 14.27 48.63 20.70
C GLY A 550 14.17 48.30 19.21
N PHE A 551 12.99 48.51 18.62
CA PHE A 551 12.74 48.23 17.21
C PHE A 551 13.34 49.32 16.31
N SER A 552 13.95 48.91 15.21
CA SER A 552 14.62 49.82 14.25
C SER A 552 13.73 50.94 13.69
N ASN A 553 12.41 50.77 13.70
CA ASN A 553 11.43 51.69 13.12
C ASN A 553 10.46 52.33 14.14
N TRP A 554 10.72 52.23 15.45
CA TRP A 554 9.79 52.71 16.48
C TRP A 554 10.47 53.58 17.55
N SER A 555 9.82 54.66 17.96
CA SER A 555 10.23 55.52 19.08
C SER A 555 9.17 55.52 20.18
N PRO A 556 9.52 55.49 21.49
CA PRO A 556 8.57 55.46 22.62
C PRO A 556 7.50 56.60 22.55
N PRO A 557 6.28 56.44 23.12
CA PRO A 557 5.99 55.75 24.40
C PRO A 557 4.83 54.72 24.41
N ALA A 558 4.28 54.34 23.25
CA ALA A 558 3.06 53.51 23.20
C ALA A 558 3.30 51.98 23.38
N VAL A 559 4.55 51.52 23.34
CA VAL A 559 4.92 50.10 23.39
C VAL A 559 6.12 49.93 24.32
N THR A 560 6.03 49.00 25.27
CA THR A 560 7.09 48.69 26.24
C THR A 560 7.38 47.19 26.25
N TYR A 561 8.62 46.82 26.57
CA TYR A 561 8.99 45.47 26.98
C TYR A 561 9.40 45.54 28.45
N ASN A 562 8.97 44.57 29.26
CA ASN A 562 9.38 44.51 30.66
C ASN A 562 10.69 43.72 30.74
N ALA A 563 11.70 44.31 31.37
CA ALA A 563 13.01 43.68 31.57
C ALA A 563 12.91 42.52 32.56
#